data_AF-A8V5G2-F1
#
_entry.id   AF-A8V5G2-F1
#
_cell.length_a   1.000
_cell.length_b   1.000
_cell.length_c   1.000
_cell.angle_alpha   90.00
_cell.angle_beta   90.00
_cell.angle_gamma   90.00
#
_symmetry.space_group_name_H-M   'P 1'
#
loop_
_entity.id
_entity.type
_entity.pdbx_description
1 polymer ?
#
loop_
_entity_poly.entity_id
_entity_poly.type
_entity_poly.pdbx_seq_one_letter_code
_entity_poly.pdbx_strand_id
1 'polypeptide(L)'
;MIPPKEEILKAVSEVKKYVDQRISEFKNLKLKNQTTFNFKPFLDIGPYDADIFSEACFCILTANSSAAMGIKIQKEIGIKGFQELPLEKLFEIIRKKGHRFAMQRAERIVKLRDKKEFLLEIAKKENGKEAREILSKEIYGYGYKEASHFLRNIGFDDVAIIDRHISRFLFEKGLVKPRKTITKKVYLEAEEALEKIAQQLNLTLSELDLYIFYIKTKKVLK
;
A
#
# COMPACT_ATOMS: atom_id res chain seq x y z
N MET A 1 3.46 -9.03 -27.64
CA MET A 1 3.26 -8.61 -26.23
C MET A 1 1.78 -8.30 -26.05
N ILE A 2 1.10 -8.86 -25.05
CA ILE A 2 -0.33 -8.57 -24.82
C ILE A 2 -0.47 -7.05 -24.52
N PRO A 3 -1.36 -6.32 -25.22
CA PRO A 3 -1.64 -4.92 -24.92
C PRO A 3 -1.98 -4.69 -23.44
N PRO A 4 -1.55 -3.58 -22.82
CA PRO A 4 -1.80 -3.33 -21.40
C PRO A 4 -3.27 -3.45 -21.01
N LYS A 5 -4.16 -2.91 -21.84
CA LYS A 5 -5.61 -2.92 -21.62
C LYS A 5 -6.18 -4.33 -21.58
N GLU A 6 -5.84 -5.16 -22.56
CA GLU A 6 -6.33 -6.54 -22.64
C GLU A 6 -5.90 -7.37 -21.44
N GLU A 7 -4.65 -7.19 -20.98
CA GLU A 7 -4.13 -7.89 -19.82
C GLU A 7 -4.82 -7.44 -18.52
N ILE A 8 -5.11 -6.13 -18.37
CA ILE A 8 -5.86 -5.61 -17.23
C ILE A 8 -7.30 -6.11 -17.26
N LEU A 9 -7.99 -6.07 -18.41
CA LEU A 9 -9.36 -6.56 -18.54
C LEU A 9 -9.47 -8.05 -18.23
N LYS A 10 -8.46 -8.84 -18.59
CA LYS A 10 -8.36 -10.24 -18.18
C LYS A 10 -8.21 -10.38 -16.66
N ALA A 11 -7.37 -9.56 -16.02
CA ALA A 11 -7.27 -9.55 -14.56
C ALA A 11 -8.59 -9.14 -13.89
N VAL A 12 -9.32 -8.18 -14.47
CA VAL A 12 -10.66 -7.78 -14.01
C VAL A 12 -11.61 -8.98 -14.02
N SER A 13 -11.71 -9.73 -15.12
CA SER A 13 -12.62 -10.89 -15.16
C SER A 13 -12.23 -12.00 -14.18
N GLU A 14 -10.93 -12.18 -13.89
CA GLU A 14 -10.44 -13.23 -12.99
C GLU A 14 -10.64 -12.91 -11.50
N VAL A 15 -10.41 -11.66 -11.07
CA VAL A 15 -10.31 -11.32 -9.63
C VAL A 15 -11.15 -10.14 -9.16
N LYS A 16 -12.05 -9.59 -9.99
CA LYS A 16 -12.89 -8.43 -9.63
C LYS A 16 -13.53 -8.55 -8.24
N LYS A 17 -14.13 -9.70 -7.90
CA LYS A 17 -14.77 -9.89 -6.58
C LYS A 17 -13.83 -9.63 -5.40
N TYR A 18 -12.55 -9.97 -5.53
CA TYR A 18 -11.55 -9.78 -4.47
C TYR A 18 -11.01 -8.35 -4.45
N VAL A 19 -10.91 -7.72 -5.63
CA VAL A 19 -10.57 -6.30 -5.74
C VAL A 19 -11.68 -5.44 -5.13
N ASP A 20 -12.94 -5.70 -5.46
CA ASP A 20 -14.10 -5.00 -4.89
C ASP A 20 -14.16 -5.14 -3.36
N GLN A 21 -13.93 -6.36 -2.84
CA GLN A 21 -13.80 -6.59 -1.41
C GLN A 21 -12.68 -5.72 -0.81
N ARG A 22 -11.50 -5.72 -1.44
CA ARG A 22 -10.35 -4.95 -0.95
C ARG A 22 -10.59 -3.45 -0.95
N ILE A 23 -11.21 -2.92 -2.00
CA ILE A 23 -11.59 -1.51 -2.09
C ILE A 23 -12.60 -1.18 -0.98
N SER A 24 -13.62 -2.02 -0.76
CA SER A 24 -14.57 -1.85 0.35
C SER A 24 -13.87 -1.82 1.71
N GLU A 25 -12.90 -2.72 1.94
CA GLU A 25 -12.11 -2.74 3.18
C GLU A 25 -11.32 -1.42 3.38
N PHE A 26 -10.74 -0.85 2.31
CA PHE A 26 -10.06 0.46 2.37
C PHE A 26 -11.04 1.62 2.62
N LYS A 27 -12.22 1.60 2.01
CA LYS A 27 -13.26 2.61 2.26
C LYS A 27 -13.76 2.56 3.69
N ASN A 28 -13.90 1.37 4.27
CA ASN A 28 -14.25 1.21 5.68
C ASN A 28 -13.18 1.83 6.60
N LEU A 29 -11.89 1.69 6.29
CA LEU A 29 -10.84 2.39 7.03
C LEU A 29 -11.02 3.91 6.99
N LYS A 30 -11.30 4.49 5.81
CA LYS A 30 -11.53 5.94 5.69
C LYS A 30 -12.73 6.41 6.51
N LEU A 31 -13.83 5.67 6.46
CA LEU A 31 -15.12 6.08 7.03
C LEU A 31 -15.23 5.80 8.53
N LYS A 32 -14.64 4.70 9.00
CA LYS A 32 -14.83 4.17 10.35
C LYS A 32 -13.55 4.15 11.17
N ASN A 33 -12.42 4.56 10.60
CA ASN A 33 -11.07 4.44 11.17
C ASN A 33 -10.61 3.00 11.45
N GLN A 34 -11.41 2.00 11.06
CA GLN A 34 -11.14 0.58 11.30
C GLN A 34 -11.78 -0.27 10.20
N THR A 35 -11.14 -1.40 9.87
CA THR A 35 -11.67 -2.43 8.97
C THR A 35 -11.17 -3.80 9.39
N THR A 36 -11.81 -4.85 8.86
CA THR A 36 -11.32 -6.22 8.99
C THR A 36 -10.82 -6.66 7.62
N PHE A 37 -9.53 -6.98 7.51
CA PHE A 37 -8.97 -7.48 6.25
C PHE A 37 -9.10 -9.00 6.16
N ASN A 38 -9.53 -9.49 5.00
CA ASN A 38 -9.45 -10.91 4.66
C ASN A 38 -8.69 -11.11 3.34
N PHE A 39 -7.63 -11.92 3.40
CA PHE A 39 -6.72 -12.16 2.27
C PHE A 39 -6.89 -13.52 1.61
N LYS A 40 -7.87 -14.33 2.05
CA LYS A 40 -8.17 -15.59 1.35
C LYS A 40 -8.71 -15.29 -0.06
N PRO A 41 -8.34 -16.09 -1.07
CA PRO A 41 -7.50 -17.29 -1.02
C PRO A 41 -5.98 -17.01 -1.19
N PHE A 42 -5.56 -15.75 -1.31
CA PHE A 42 -4.19 -15.38 -1.71
C PHE A 42 -3.12 -15.52 -0.62
N LEU A 43 -3.54 -15.52 0.65
CA LEU A 43 -2.69 -15.84 1.80
C LEU A 43 -3.43 -16.73 2.78
N ASP A 44 -2.72 -17.73 3.29
CA ASP A 44 -3.19 -18.56 4.41
C ASP A 44 -3.02 -17.80 5.72
N ILE A 45 -3.95 -16.88 5.96
CA ILE A 45 -4.03 -16.07 7.16
C ILE A 45 -5.51 -15.79 7.44
N GLY A 46 -5.98 -16.05 8.66
CA GLY A 46 -7.34 -15.67 9.06
C GLY A 46 -7.53 -14.14 9.05
N PRO A 47 -8.78 -13.67 9.01
CA PRO A 47 -9.08 -12.24 9.04
C PRO A 47 -8.54 -11.58 10.31
N TYR A 48 -8.26 -10.28 10.23
CA TYR A 48 -7.83 -9.48 11.38
C TYR A 48 -8.20 -8.00 11.19
N ASP A 49 -8.32 -7.30 12.30
CA ASP A 49 -8.66 -5.88 12.32
C ASP A 49 -7.43 -5.00 12.13
N ALA A 50 -7.61 -3.90 11.42
CA ALA A 50 -6.63 -2.83 11.25
C ALA A 50 -7.32 -1.48 11.42
N ASP A 51 -6.61 -0.54 12.03
CA ASP A 51 -6.95 0.88 12.07
C ASP A 51 -5.95 1.70 11.23
N ILE A 52 -6.21 3.00 11.09
CA ILE A 52 -5.35 3.93 10.34
C ILE A 52 -3.90 3.88 10.82
N PHE A 53 -3.66 3.85 12.13
CA PHE A 53 -2.31 3.84 12.67
C PHE A 53 -1.56 2.55 12.33
N SER A 54 -2.18 1.40 12.55
CA SER A 54 -1.62 0.10 12.21
C SER A 54 -1.37 -0.05 10.70
N GLU A 55 -2.15 0.65 9.86
CA GLU A 55 -1.93 0.68 8.42
C GLU A 55 -0.71 1.53 8.04
N ALA A 56 -0.50 2.65 8.73
CA ALA A 56 0.71 3.42 8.56
C ALA A 56 1.96 2.62 9.00
N CYS A 57 1.86 1.84 10.08
CA CYS A 57 2.92 0.89 10.49
C CYS A 57 3.14 -0.21 9.44
N PHE A 58 2.07 -0.73 8.82
CA PHE A 58 2.18 -1.69 7.73
C PHE A 58 3.00 -1.14 6.55
N CYS A 59 2.78 0.10 6.13
CA CYS A 59 3.58 0.72 5.06
C CYS A 59 5.06 0.90 5.43
N ILE A 60 5.38 1.12 6.72
CA ILE A 60 6.78 1.07 7.19
C ILE A 60 7.37 -0.33 6.99
N LEU A 61 6.62 -1.38 7.29
CA LEU A 61 7.07 -2.77 7.19
C LEU A 61 7.23 -3.26 5.73
N THR A 62 6.46 -2.73 4.78
CA THR A 62 6.52 -3.19 3.38
C THR A 62 7.59 -2.51 2.55
N ALA A 63 8.16 -1.39 3.00
CA ALA A 63 9.25 -0.72 2.29
C ALA A 63 10.48 -1.65 2.15
N ASN A 64 10.77 -2.07 0.92
CA ASN A 64 11.80 -3.06 0.57
C ASN A 64 11.57 -4.46 1.16
N SER A 65 10.30 -4.81 1.39
CA SER A 65 9.84 -6.13 1.84
C SER A 65 8.59 -6.55 1.06
N SER A 66 8.11 -7.78 1.29
CA SER A 66 6.87 -8.27 0.67
C SER A 66 5.64 -7.85 1.46
N ALA A 67 4.53 -7.55 0.76
CA ALA A 67 3.23 -7.31 1.38
C ALA A 67 2.81 -8.48 2.28
N ALA A 68 3.06 -9.73 1.86
CA ALA A 68 2.73 -10.93 2.64
C ALA A 68 3.46 -10.98 4.00
N MET A 69 4.73 -10.58 4.06
CA MET A 69 5.46 -10.48 5.33
C MET A 69 4.88 -9.37 6.20
N GLY A 70 4.62 -8.19 5.62
CA GLY A 70 3.99 -7.07 6.32
C GLY A 70 2.64 -7.44 6.92
N ILE A 71 1.79 -8.16 6.18
CA ILE A 71 0.48 -8.65 6.64
C ILE A 71 0.62 -9.60 7.83
N LYS A 72 1.56 -10.57 7.75
CA LYS A 72 1.81 -11.52 8.84
C LYS A 72 2.30 -10.83 10.11
N ILE A 73 3.19 -9.84 9.96
CA ILE A 73 3.67 -9.02 11.08
C ILE A 73 2.53 -8.17 11.65
N GLN A 74 1.76 -7.48 10.80
CA GLN A 74 0.66 -6.63 11.22
C GLN A 74 -0.40 -7.40 12.00
N LYS A 75 -0.73 -8.62 11.56
CA LYS A 75 -1.65 -9.49 12.29
C LYS A 75 -1.10 -9.92 13.65
N GLU A 76 0.19 -10.29 13.72
CA GLU A 76 0.80 -10.75 14.98
C GLU A 76 0.93 -9.63 16.02
N ILE A 77 1.29 -8.42 15.58
CA ILE A 77 1.43 -7.26 16.47
C ILE A 77 0.04 -6.70 16.83
N GLY A 78 -0.87 -6.59 15.86
CA GLY A 78 -2.20 -6.03 16.06
C GLY A 78 -2.21 -4.53 16.39
N ILE A 79 -3.41 -3.95 16.45
CA ILE A 79 -3.60 -2.50 16.67
C ILE A 79 -2.94 -2.03 17.97
N LYS A 80 -3.24 -2.70 19.10
CA LYS A 80 -2.68 -2.36 20.42
C LYS A 80 -1.17 -2.55 20.46
N GLY A 81 -0.67 -3.64 19.87
CA GLY A 81 0.76 -3.93 19.93
C GLY A 81 1.62 -2.88 19.23
N PHE A 82 1.16 -2.31 18.11
CA PHE A 82 1.90 -1.22 17.45
C PHE A 82 1.98 0.04 18.34
N GLN A 83 0.96 0.30 19.16
CA GLN A 83 0.88 1.47 20.03
C GLN A 83 1.65 1.28 21.34
N GLU A 84 1.68 0.06 21.87
CA GLU A 84 2.08 -0.17 23.27
C GLU A 84 3.37 -0.98 23.42
N LEU A 85 3.69 -1.91 22.50
CA LEU A 85 4.84 -2.80 22.71
C LEU A 85 6.15 -2.00 22.78
N PRO A 86 7.07 -2.36 23.69
CA PRO A 86 8.39 -1.73 23.73
C PRO A 86 9.19 -2.07 22.46
N LEU A 87 10.20 -1.25 22.18
CA LEU A 87 11.04 -1.35 20.97
C LEU A 87 11.59 -2.76 20.78
N GLU A 88 12.07 -3.37 21.86
CA GLU A 88 12.69 -4.69 21.88
C GLU A 88 11.70 -5.77 21.44
N LYS A 89 10.44 -5.68 21.89
CA LYS A 89 9.39 -6.64 21.53
C LYS A 89 8.96 -6.50 20.08
N LEU A 90 8.84 -5.26 19.59
CA LEU A 90 8.60 -5.01 18.16
C LEU A 90 9.75 -5.59 17.32
N PHE A 91 11.00 -5.34 17.71
CA PHE A 91 12.17 -5.88 17.03
C PHE A 91 12.17 -7.41 16.99
N GLU A 92 11.92 -8.08 18.12
CA GLU A 92 11.85 -9.55 18.22
C GLU A 92 10.81 -10.13 17.26
N ILE A 93 9.59 -9.60 17.25
CA ILE A 93 8.51 -10.06 16.38
C ILE A 93 8.88 -9.86 14.91
N ILE A 94 9.34 -8.66 14.55
CA ILE A 94 9.70 -8.30 13.17
C ILE A 94 10.88 -9.16 12.68
N ARG A 95 11.90 -9.37 13.53
CA ARG A 95 13.07 -10.21 13.23
C ARG A 95 12.67 -11.67 13.05
N LYS A 96 11.82 -12.22 13.92
CA LYS A 96 11.33 -13.61 13.85
C LYS A 96 10.60 -13.91 12.55
N LYS A 97 9.97 -12.90 11.92
CA LYS A 97 9.37 -13.02 10.59
C LYS A 97 10.34 -12.89 9.41
N GLY A 98 11.65 -12.74 9.69
CA GLY A 98 12.70 -12.68 8.67
C GLY A 98 12.88 -11.31 8.02
N HIS A 99 12.40 -10.24 8.65
CA HIS A 99 12.53 -8.90 8.08
C HIS A 99 13.97 -8.38 8.23
N ARG A 100 14.67 -8.17 7.10
CA ARG A 100 16.11 -7.80 7.06
C ARG A 100 16.46 -6.51 7.81
N PHE A 101 15.52 -5.57 7.92
CA PHE A 101 15.72 -4.28 8.59
C PHE A 101 14.96 -4.17 9.92
N ALA A 102 14.83 -5.27 10.67
CA ALA A 102 13.92 -5.36 11.81
C ALA A 102 14.05 -4.22 12.82
N MET A 103 15.28 -3.89 13.26
CA MET A 103 15.50 -2.82 14.25
C MET A 103 15.04 -1.46 13.73
N GLN A 104 15.48 -1.08 12.52
CA GLN A 104 15.06 0.18 11.89
C GLN A 104 13.53 0.28 11.72
N ARG A 105 12.83 -0.84 11.46
CA ARG A 105 11.35 -0.81 11.38
C ARG A 105 10.71 -0.62 12.74
N ALA A 106 11.23 -1.30 13.77
CA ALA A 106 10.76 -1.13 15.14
C ALA A 106 10.95 0.32 15.62
N GLU A 107 12.12 0.92 15.41
CA GLU A 107 12.41 2.33 15.76
C GLU A 107 11.46 3.31 15.05
N ARG A 108 11.22 3.10 13.75
CA ARG A 108 10.31 3.94 12.96
C ARG A 108 8.86 3.82 13.44
N ILE A 109 8.42 2.62 13.81
CA ILE A 109 7.09 2.38 14.37
C ILE A 109 6.94 3.10 15.72
N VAL A 110 7.94 3.02 16.60
CA VAL A 110 7.92 3.74 17.89
C VAL A 110 7.83 5.24 17.65
N LYS A 111 8.65 5.80 16.76
CA LYS A 111 8.62 7.23 16.40
C LYS A 111 7.29 7.66 15.75
N LEU A 112 6.60 6.76 15.05
CA LEU A 112 5.32 7.06 14.42
C LEU A 112 4.21 7.33 15.44
N ARG A 113 4.32 6.83 16.67
CA ARG A 113 3.29 6.97 17.72
C ARG A 113 2.91 8.44 17.97
N ASP A 114 3.89 9.33 17.94
CA ASP A 114 3.71 10.78 18.11
C ASP A 114 2.94 11.47 16.96
N LYS A 115 2.65 10.72 15.88
CA LYS A 115 1.94 11.20 14.68
C LYS A 115 0.54 10.58 14.55
N LYS A 116 0.01 9.90 15.57
CA LYS A 116 -1.29 9.20 15.50
C LYS A 116 -2.43 10.15 15.15
N GLU A 117 -2.58 11.27 15.86
CA GLU A 117 -3.60 12.28 15.63
C GLU A 117 -3.43 12.92 14.24
N PHE A 118 -2.18 13.21 13.87
CA PHE A 118 -1.85 13.73 12.53
C PHE A 118 -2.29 12.78 11.41
N LEU A 119 -2.12 11.46 11.55
CA LEU A 119 -2.57 10.48 10.56
C LEU A 119 -4.10 10.45 10.43
N LEU A 120 -4.84 10.66 11.53
CA LEU A 120 -6.29 10.78 11.50
C LEU A 120 -6.74 12.06 10.77
N GLU A 121 -6.03 13.18 10.97
CA GLU A 121 -6.31 14.42 10.24
C GLU A 121 -6.00 14.30 8.74
N ILE A 122 -4.94 13.58 8.38
CA ILE A 122 -4.64 13.26 6.98
C ILE A 122 -5.75 12.41 6.34
N ALA A 123 -6.31 11.45 7.07
CA ALA A 123 -7.36 10.58 6.55
C ALA A 123 -8.66 11.34 6.19
N LYS A 124 -8.89 12.50 6.83
CA LYS A 124 -10.04 13.39 6.55
C LYS A 124 -9.86 14.25 5.30
N LYS A 125 -8.68 14.26 4.67
CA LYS A 125 -8.44 15.03 3.45
C LYS A 125 -9.23 14.44 2.26
N GLU A 126 -9.62 15.32 1.36
CA GLU A 126 -10.31 14.94 0.12
C GLU A 126 -9.32 14.61 -0.98
N ASN A 127 -8.26 15.43 -1.13
CA ASN A 127 -7.24 15.29 -2.16
C ASN A 127 -6.06 14.43 -1.65
N GLY A 128 -5.88 13.25 -2.23
CA GLY A 128 -4.81 12.33 -1.87
C GLY A 128 -3.44 12.81 -2.33
N LYS A 129 -3.34 13.49 -3.47
CA LYS A 129 -2.06 14.03 -3.96
C LYS A 129 -1.50 15.11 -3.02
N GLU A 130 -2.34 15.99 -2.50
CA GLU A 130 -1.94 16.97 -1.49
C GLU A 130 -1.57 16.30 -0.17
N ALA A 131 -2.39 15.35 0.29
CA ALA A 131 -2.10 14.58 1.49
C ALA A 131 -0.76 13.83 1.39
N ARG A 132 -0.42 13.32 0.21
CA ARG A 132 0.85 12.64 -0.08
C ARG A 132 2.05 13.57 0.07
N GLU A 133 1.97 14.79 -0.46
CA GLU A 133 3.03 15.78 -0.32
C GLU A 133 3.33 16.07 1.16
N ILE A 134 2.27 16.20 1.98
CA ILE A 134 2.41 16.44 3.42
C ILE A 134 3.01 15.21 4.12
N LEU A 135 2.44 14.02 3.91
CA LEU A 135 2.92 12.77 4.51
C LEU A 135 4.39 12.48 4.22
N SER A 136 4.83 12.69 2.97
CA SER A 136 6.21 12.43 2.54
C SER A 136 7.25 13.32 3.22
N LYS A 137 6.83 14.44 3.81
CA LYS A 137 7.68 15.37 4.55
C LYS A 137 7.61 15.10 6.06
N GLU A 138 6.43 14.78 6.55
CA GLU A 138 6.14 14.69 7.98
C GLU A 138 6.44 13.32 8.60
N ILE A 139 6.31 12.24 7.83
CA ILE A 139 6.50 10.88 8.34
C ILE A 139 7.90 10.38 8.04
N TYR A 140 8.69 10.17 9.09
CA TYR A 140 10.06 9.68 8.95
C TYR A 140 10.09 8.29 8.30
N GLY A 141 10.75 8.21 7.14
CA GLY A 141 10.86 6.99 6.36
C GLY A 141 9.79 6.81 5.28
N TYR A 142 8.86 7.77 5.11
CA TYR A 142 7.94 7.80 3.97
C TYR A 142 8.56 8.56 2.81
N GLY A 143 8.65 7.91 1.64
CA GLY A 143 8.74 8.58 0.35
C GLY A 143 7.37 8.68 -0.31
N TYR A 144 7.35 9.05 -1.60
CA TYR A 144 6.10 9.10 -2.39
C TYR A 144 5.37 7.77 -2.42
N LYS A 145 6.13 6.67 -2.59
CA LYS A 145 5.55 5.34 -2.68
C LYS A 145 4.88 4.95 -1.37
N GLU A 146 5.57 5.07 -0.24
CA GLU A 146 4.99 4.73 1.07
C GLU A 146 3.80 5.64 1.43
N ALA A 147 3.87 6.94 1.13
CA ALA A 147 2.76 7.86 1.36
C ALA A 147 1.54 7.55 0.48
N SER A 148 1.74 7.32 -0.83
CA SER A 148 0.68 6.84 -1.73
C SER A 148 0.11 5.49 -1.27
N HIS A 149 0.96 4.57 -0.83
CA HIS A 149 0.55 3.24 -0.36
C HIS A 149 -0.37 3.35 0.85
N PHE A 150 0.04 4.13 1.84
CA PHE A 150 -0.78 4.41 3.01
C PHE A 150 -2.12 5.02 2.62
N LEU A 151 -2.12 6.10 1.83
CA LEU A 151 -3.33 6.80 1.39
C LEU A 151 -4.29 5.88 0.65
N ARG A 152 -3.81 5.06 -0.29
CA ARG A 152 -4.65 4.09 -0.98
C ARG A 152 -5.29 3.13 0.01
N ASN A 153 -4.50 2.58 0.94
CA ASN A 153 -5.00 1.60 1.91
C ASN A 153 -5.99 2.20 2.92
N ILE A 154 -5.99 3.52 3.11
CA ILE A 154 -7.01 4.24 3.87
C ILE A 154 -8.07 4.90 2.96
N GLY A 155 -8.25 4.41 1.73
CA GLY A 155 -9.43 4.68 0.90
C GLY A 155 -9.31 5.84 -0.09
N PHE A 156 -8.12 6.37 -0.36
CA PHE A 156 -7.91 7.33 -1.45
C PHE A 156 -7.79 6.63 -2.81
N ASP A 157 -8.38 7.23 -3.84
CA ASP A 157 -8.50 6.63 -5.19
C ASP A 157 -7.68 7.38 -6.26
N ASP A 158 -7.07 8.50 -5.89
CA ASP A 158 -6.44 9.50 -6.76
C ASP A 158 -4.91 9.52 -6.66
N VAL A 159 -4.31 8.51 -6.02
CA VAL A 159 -2.85 8.35 -5.92
C VAL A 159 -2.40 6.97 -6.40
N ALA A 160 -1.33 6.95 -7.21
CA ALA A 160 -0.70 5.71 -7.66
C ALA A 160 0.44 5.29 -6.71
N ILE A 161 0.65 3.97 -6.60
CA ILE A 161 1.75 3.37 -5.85
C ILE A 161 2.81 2.90 -6.86
N ILE A 162 3.85 3.70 -7.09
CA ILE A 162 4.90 3.33 -8.06
C ILE A 162 5.96 2.48 -7.36
N ASP A 163 5.66 1.20 -7.16
CA ASP A 163 6.58 0.21 -6.63
C ASP A 163 7.38 -0.52 -7.74
N ARG A 164 8.17 -1.53 -7.37
CA ARG A 164 8.92 -2.34 -8.33
C ARG A 164 8.04 -3.15 -9.29
N HIS A 165 6.83 -3.55 -8.89
CA HIS A 165 5.92 -4.35 -9.71
C HIS A 165 5.19 -3.45 -10.72
N ILE A 166 4.72 -2.29 -10.28
CA ILE A 166 4.10 -1.27 -11.13
C ILE A 166 5.12 -0.68 -12.11
N SER A 167 6.31 -0.25 -11.65
CA SER A 167 7.35 0.25 -12.56
C SER A 167 7.77 -0.80 -13.59
N ARG A 168 7.94 -2.06 -13.18
CA ARG A 168 8.22 -3.16 -14.10
C ARG A 168 7.10 -3.36 -15.13
N PHE A 169 5.82 -3.28 -14.71
CA PHE A 169 4.70 -3.32 -15.65
C PHE A 169 4.78 -2.18 -16.68
N LEU A 170 4.95 -0.94 -16.23
CA LEU A 170 5.04 0.23 -17.10
C LEU A 170 6.18 0.12 -18.11
N PHE A 171 7.36 -0.35 -17.66
CA PHE A 171 8.54 -0.52 -18.52
C PHE A 171 8.38 -1.66 -19.51
N GLU A 172 7.91 -2.82 -19.05
CA GLU A 172 7.66 -3.97 -19.94
C GLU A 172 6.62 -3.64 -21.01
N LYS A 173 5.66 -2.75 -20.72
CA LYS A 173 4.63 -2.31 -21.66
C LYS A 173 5.02 -1.11 -22.51
N GLY A 174 6.21 -0.55 -22.33
CA GLY A 174 6.67 0.64 -23.06
C GLY A 174 5.88 1.91 -22.75
N LEU A 175 5.17 1.95 -21.61
CA LEU A 175 4.34 3.09 -21.19
C LEU A 175 5.19 4.23 -20.61
N VAL A 176 6.32 3.87 -19.99
CA VAL A 176 7.30 4.81 -19.42
C VAL A 176 8.70 4.31 -19.77
N LYS A 177 9.64 5.22 -20.03
CA LYS A 177 11.03 4.84 -20.29
C LYS A 177 11.66 4.21 -19.04
N PRO A 178 12.39 3.08 -19.15
CA PRO A 178 13.09 2.50 -18.01
C PRO A 178 14.05 3.49 -17.32
N ARG A 179 14.06 3.47 -15.98
CA ARG A 179 14.93 4.29 -15.13
C ARG A 179 15.50 3.44 -13.99
N LYS A 180 16.76 3.68 -13.62
CA LYS A 180 17.38 3.03 -12.46
C LYS A 180 16.85 3.57 -11.12
N THR A 181 16.50 4.86 -11.10
CA THR A 181 16.03 5.56 -9.90
C THR A 181 14.69 6.22 -10.17
N ILE A 182 13.74 6.05 -9.26
CA ILE A 182 12.44 6.73 -9.30
C ILE A 182 12.56 8.04 -8.53
N THR A 183 12.91 9.12 -9.23
CA THR A 183 12.85 10.48 -8.65
C THR A 183 11.40 10.95 -8.60
N LYS A 184 11.10 12.05 -7.88
CA LYS A 184 9.76 12.67 -7.87
C LYS A 184 9.22 12.90 -9.28
N LYS A 185 10.06 13.41 -10.21
CA LYS A 185 9.67 13.61 -11.61
C LYS A 185 9.27 12.31 -12.30
N VAL A 186 10.07 11.25 -12.16
CA VAL A 186 9.78 9.93 -12.73
C VAL A 186 8.53 9.31 -12.09
N TYR A 187 8.33 9.52 -10.80
CA TYR A 187 7.14 9.06 -10.07
C TYR A 187 5.86 9.67 -10.66
N LEU A 188 5.86 10.99 -10.86
CA LEU A 188 4.70 11.72 -11.41
C LEU A 188 4.46 11.39 -12.89
N GLU A 189 5.52 11.20 -13.69
CA GLU A 189 5.41 10.70 -15.08
C GLU A 189 4.75 9.32 -15.13
N ALA A 190 5.13 8.42 -14.22
CA ALA A 190 4.55 7.08 -14.11
C ALA A 190 3.09 7.11 -13.62
N GLU A 191 2.77 7.99 -12.67
CA GLU A 191 1.40 8.21 -12.21
C GLU A 191 0.50 8.73 -13.34
N GLU A 192 0.94 9.72 -14.12
CA GLU A 192 0.18 10.25 -15.27
C GLU A 192 -0.10 9.15 -16.32
N ALA A 193 0.86 8.26 -16.57
CA ALA A 193 0.66 7.13 -17.46
C ALA A 193 -0.41 6.15 -16.93
N LEU A 194 -0.45 5.91 -15.62
CA LEU A 194 -1.48 5.07 -14.98
C LEU A 194 -2.85 5.76 -15.00
N GLU A 195 -2.92 7.07 -14.78
CA GLU A 195 -4.17 7.85 -14.84
C GLU A 195 -4.84 7.73 -16.21
N LYS A 196 -4.07 7.84 -17.29
CA LYS A 196 -4.57 7.65 -18.65
C LYS A 196 -5.17 6.25 -18.86
N ILE A 197 -4.55 5.22 -18.29
CA ILE A 197 -5.05 3.84 -18.37
C ILE A 197 -6.31 3.67 -17.53
N ALA A 198 -6.30 4.18 -16.30
CA ALA A 198 -7.43 4.12 -15.39
C ALA A 198 -8.66 4.79 -16.01
N GLN A 199 -8.51 5.99 -16.59
CA GLN A 199 -9.56 6.70 -17.29
C GLN A 199 -10.12 5.90 -18.49
N GLN A 200 -9.24 5.31 -19.31
CA GLN A 200 -9.65 4.53 -20.47
C GLN A 200 -10.41 3.24 -20.12
N LEU A 201 -10.18 2.70 -18.92
CA LEU A 201 -10.83 1.48 -18.43
C LEU A 201 -11.96 1.77 -17.44
N ASN A 202 -12.26 3.05 -17.17
CA ASN A 202 -13.20 3.49 -16.13
C ASN A 202 -12.92 2.85 -14.76
N LEU A 203 -11.64 2.87 -14.37
CA LEU A 203 -11.15 2.40 -13.06
C LEU A 203 -10.56 3.57 -12.28
N THR A 204 -10.50 3.43 -10.96
CA THR A 204 -9.68 4.30 -10.10
C THR A 204 -8.20 3.89 -10.14
N LEU A 205 -7.30 4.75 -9.64
CA LEU A 205 -5.90 4.36 -9.46
C LEU A 205 -5.75 3.27 -8.37
N SER A 206 -6.64 3.29 -7.36
CA SER A 206 -6.66 2.30 -6.30
C SER A 206 -7.00 0.89 -6.81
N GLU A 207 -7.99 0.78 -7.72
CA GLU A 207 -8.37 -0.45 -8.39
C GLU A 207 -7.27 -0.92 -9.37
N LEU A 208 -6.78 -0.01 -10.21
CA LEU A 208 -5.77 -0.31 -11.21
C LEU A 208 -4.50 -0.90 -10.59
N ASP A 209 -4.04 -0.36 -9.46
CA ASP A 209 -2.90 -0.91 -8.73
C ASP A 209 -3.11 -2.39 -8.35
N LEU A 210 -4.28 -2.74 -7.81
CA LEU A 210 -4.58 -4.12 -7.39
C LEU A 210 -4.59 -5.08 -8.59
N TYR A 211 -5.13 -4.66 -9.73
CA TYR A 211 -5.12 -5.48 -10.95
C TYR A 211 -3.70 -5.67 -11.50
N ILE A 212 -2.89 -4.61 -11.58
CA ILE A 212 -1.50 -4.73 -12.03
C ILE A 212 -0.68 -5.58 -11.05
N PHE A 213 -0.91 -5.41 -9.75
CA PHE A 213 -0.27 -6.24 -8.73
C PHE A 213 -0.64 -7.73 -8.89
N TYR A 214 -1.91 -8.04 -9.16
CA TYR A 214 -2.34 -9.39 -9.47
C TYR A 214 -1.70 -9.93 -10.75
N ILE A 215 -1.59 -9.13 -11.82
CA ILE A 215 -0.88 -9.53 -13.05
C ILE A 215 0.56 -9.97 -12.73
N LYS A 216 1.25 -9.25 -11.84
CA LYS A 216 2.65 -9.53 -11.47
C LYS A 216 2.86 -10.61 -10.43
N THR A 217 1.87 -10.87 -9.58
CA THR A 217 2.07 -11.72 -8.38
C THR A 217 1.05 -12.84 -8.22
N LYS A 218 -0.03 -12.83 -9.00
CA LYS A 218 -1.22 -13.68 -8.88
C LYS A 218 -1.92 -13.58 -7.52
N LYS A 219 -1.79 -12.43 -6.85
CA LYS A 219 -2.42 -12.16 -5.55
C LYS A 219 -3.14 -10.83 -5.54
N VAL A 220 -4.27 -10.76 -4.83
CA VAL A 220 -4.90 -9.50 -4.42
C VAL A 220 -4.65 -9.34 -2.92
N LEU A 221 -3.77 -8.40 -2.57
CA LEU A 221 -3.39 -8.11 -1.19
C LEU A 221 -3.75 -6.65 -0.85
N LYS A 222 -2.77 -5.85 -0.46
CA LYS A 222 -2.87 -4.42 -0.23
C LYS A 222 -1.50 -3.76 -0.32
#